data_AF-U9UNX1-F1
#
_entry.id   AF-U9UNX1-F1
#
_cell.length_a   1.000
_cell.length_b   1.000
_cell.length_c   1.000
_cell.angle_alpha   90.00
_cell.angle_beta   90.00
_cell.angle_gamma   90.00
#
_symmetry.space_group_name_H-M   'P 1'
#
loop_
_entity.id
_entity.type
_entity.pdbx_description
1 polymer ?
#
loop_
_entity_poly.entity_id
_entity_poly.type
_entity_poly.pdbx_seq_one_letter_code
_entity_poly.pdbx_strand_id
1 'polypeptide(L)' 'MTNYYWIIAQHSGKVLEVEGGSVHNCAKIIQYTKKSEDDPSVDTQLWFFDGGFIINKISGLVIDVLDGK' A
#
# COMPACT_ATOMS: atom_id res chain seq x y z
N MET A 1 -3.45 -1.11 -19.05
CA MET A 1 -4.17 -1.65 -17.88
C MET A 1 -3.21 -1.63 -16.71
N THR A 2 -3.60 -1.03 -15.59
CA THR A 2 -2.75 -1.00 -14.38
C THR A 2 -3.02 -2.26 -13.57
N ASN A 3 -1.98 -3.02 -13.29
CA ASN A 3 -2.07 -4.19 -12.42
C ASN A 3 -1.77 -3.78 -10.98
N TYR A 4 -2.63 -4.22 -10.06
CA TYR A 4 -2.47 -3.99 -8.62
C TYR A 4 -2.02 -5.27 -7.93
N TYR A 5 -1.20 -5.10 -6.90
CA TYR A 5 -0.59 -6.19 -6.16
C TYR A 5 -0.71 -5.95 -4.67
N TRP A 6 -0.87 -7.04 -3.91
CA TRP A 6 -0.49 -7.06 -2.51
C TRP A 6 1.01 -7.29 -2.41
N ILE A 7 1.69 -6.43 -1.65
CA ILE A 7 3.10 -6.65 -1.29
C ILE A 7 3.12 -7.44 0.02
N ILE A 8 3.51 -8.71 -0.06
CA ILE A 8 3.42 -9.67 1.05
C ILE A 8 4.74 -9.73 1.82
N ALA A 9 4.68 -9.50 3.13
CA ALA A 9 5.80 -9.75 4.04
C ALA A 9 5.96 -11.26 4.27
N GLN A 10 7.00 -11.85 3.65
CA GLN A 10 7.21 -13.32 3.68
C GLN A 10 7.28 -13.92 5.09
N HIS A 11 7.86 -13.20 6.06
CA HIS A 11 8.05 -13.71 7.41
C HIS A 11 6.76 -13.78 8.25
N SER A 12 5.74 -12.98 7.90
CA SER A 12 4.51 -12.86 8.68
C SER A 12 3.25 -13.27 7.91
N GLY A 13 3.33 -13.34 6.58
CA GLY A 13 2.18 -13.54 5.69
C GLY A 13 1.24 -12.32 5.59
N LYS A 14 1.55 -11.22 6.28
CA LYS A 14 0.79 -9.96 6.23
C LYS A 14 1.15 -9.17 4.98
N VAL A 15 0.35 -8.15 4.68
CA VAL A 15 0.52 -7.28 3.51
C VAL A 15 0.80 -5.84 3.91
N LEU A 16 1.41 -5.10 2.99
CA LEU A 16 1.66 -3.68 3.12
C LEU A 16 0.35 -2.88 3.04
N GLU A 17 0.07 -2.05 4.04
CA GLU A 17 -1.15 -1.24 4.15
C GLU A 17 -0.82 0.21 4.51
N VAL A 18 -1.57 1.16 3.92
CA VAL A 18 -1.65 2.53 4.42
C VAL A 18 -2.58 2.57 5.63
N GLU A 19 -2.06 2.89 6.81
CA GLU A 19 -2.82 2.88 8.08
C GLU A 19 -4.09 3.73 7.95
N GLY A 20 -5.26 3.09 8.15
CA GLY A 20 -6.57 3.73 8.07
C GLY A 20 -6.94 4.27 6.68
N GLY A 21 -6.19 3.95 5.63
CA GLY A 21 -6.41 4.47 4.28
C GLY A 21 -6.18 5.98 4.14
N SER A 22 -5.33 6.56 4.98
CA SER A 22 -5.02 8.00 4.92
C SER A 22 -4.49 8.41 3.55
N VAL A 23 -5.05 9.49 3.01
CA VAL A 23 -4.63 10.09 1.72
C VAL A 23 -3.73 11.31 1.91
N HIS A 24 -3.26 11.55 3.14
CA HIS A 24 -2.38 12.66 3.47
C HIS A 24 -0.92 12.22 3.50
N ASN A 25 -0.02 13.18 3.26
CA ASN A 25 1.43 12.97 3.41
C ASN A 25 1.78 12.46 4.81
N CYS A 26 2.87 11.69 4.89
CA CYS A 26 3.33 11.06 6.13
C CYS A 26 2.32 10.05 6.73
N ALA A 27 1.37 9.55 5.95
CA ALA A 27 0.57 8.39 6.34
C ALA A 27 1.48 7.21 6.70
N LYS A 28 1.18 6.53 7.81
CA LYS A 28 2.00 5.38 8.22
C LYS A 28 1.77 4.21 7.29
N ILE A 29 2.86 3.53 6.94
CA ILE A 29 2.83 2.26 6.25
C ILE A 29 3.04 1.15 7.28
N ILE A 30 2.12 0.19 7.34
CA ILE A 30 2.10 -0.89 8.33
C ILE A 30 1.97 -2.26 7.65
N GLN A 31 2.26 -3.32 8.42
CA GLN A 31 1.93 -4.68 8.04
C GLN A 31 0.55 -5.03 8.60
N TYR A 32 -0.38 -5.47 7.76
CA TYR A 32 -1.74 -5.82 8.18
C TYR A 32 -2.21 -7.15 7.57
N THR A 33 -3.22 -7.77 8.19
CA THR A 33 -3.81 -9.01 7.65
C THR A 33 -4.39 -8.73 6.27
N LYS A 34 -4.12 -9.60 5.29
CA LYS A 34 -4.65 -9.45 3.92
C LYS A 34 -6.19 -9.43 3.94
N LYS A 35 -6.77 -8.38 3.36
CA LYS A 35 -8.21 -8.22 3.15
C LYS A 35 -8.67 -9.05 1.96
N SER A 36 -9.93 -9.49 1.99
CA SER A 36 -10.58 -10.10 0.83
C SER A 36 -10.74 -9.07 -0.30
N GLU A 37 -10.88 -9.54 -1.53
CA GLU A 37 -11.14 -8.68 -2.68
C GLU A 37 -12.46 -7.91 -2.56
N ASP A 38 -13.44 -8.47 -1.86
CA ASP A 38 -14.74 -7.82 -1.60
C ASP A 38 -14.72 -6.86 -0.41
N ASP A 39 -13.59 -6.72 0.30
CA ASP A 39 -13.50 -5.77 1.43
C ASP A 39 -13.54 -4.33 0.89
N PRO A 40 -14.43 -3.46 1.39
CA PRO A 40 -14.56 -2.08 0.91
C PRO A 40 -13.29 -1.24 1.12
N SER A 41 -12.37 -1.69 1.98
CA SER A 41 -11.10 -1.05 2.26
C SER A 41 -9.90 -1.80 1.66
N VAL A 42 -10.11 -2.80 0.78
CA VAL A 42 -9.02 -3.58 0.18
C VAL A 42 -8.00 -2.69 -0.56
N ASP A 43 -8.44 -1.56 -1.11
CA ASP A 43 -7.60 -0.60 -1.84
C ASP A 43 -6.53 0.06 -0.97
N THR A 44 -6.69 0.03 0.36
CA THR A 44 -5.63 0.45 1.31
C THR A 44 -4.40 -0.46 1.27
N GLN A 45 -4.53 -1.68 0.72
CA GLN A 45 -3.49 -2.71 0.61
C GLN A 45 -3.03 -2.98 -0.82
N LEU A 46 -3.59 -2.28 -1.81
CA LEU A 46 -3.29 -2.49 -3.23
C LEU A 46 -2.32 -1.45 -3.75
N TRP A 47 -1.26 -1.94 -4.40
CA TRP A 47 -0.15 -1.14 -4.88
C TRP A 47 0.14 -1.44 -6.35
N PHE A 48 0.56 -0.46 -7.13
CA PHE A 48 1.04 -0.68 -8.49
C PHE A 48 2.41 -0.03 -8.69
N PHE A 49 3.17 -0.57 -9.65
CA PHE A 49 4.45 -0.03 -10.06
C PHE A 49 4.31 0.59 -11.45
N ASP A 50 4.64 1.88 -11.59
CA ASP A 50 4.51 2.62 -12.86
C ASP A 50 5.80 2.62 -13.71
N GLY A 51 6.87 1.97 -13.23
CA GLY A 51 8.20 2.01 -13.84
C GLY A 51 9.22 2.83 -13.05
N GLY A 52 8.77 3.66 -12.10
CA GLY A 52 9.64 4.40 -11.18
C GLY A 52 9.19 4.33 -9.72
N PHE A 53 7.88 4.45 -9.47
CA PHE A 53 7.30 4.53 -8.14
C PHE A 53 6.38 3.35 -7.82
N ILE A 54 6.35 2.99 -6.54
CA ILE A 54 5.32 2.13 -5.97
C ILE A 54 4.23 3.04 -5.40
N ILE A 55 3.04 2.94 -5.97
CA ILE A 55 1.93 3.87 -5.72
C ILE A 55 0.76 3.12 -5.08
N ASN A 56 0.21 3.67 -4.03
CA ASN A 56 -0.99 3.13 -3.39
C ASN A 56 -2.25 3.45 -4.21
N LYS A 57 -3.17 2.48 -4.32
CA LYS A 57 -4.39 2.60 -5.13
C LYS A 57 -5.36 3.69 -4.62
N ILE A 58 -5.55 3.81 -3.30
CA ILE A 58 -6.52 4.76 -2.74
C ILE A 58 -5.99 6.20 -2.77
N SER A 59 -4.74 6.43 -2.34
CA SER A 59 -4.22 7.78 -2.18
C SER A 59 -3.55 8.34 -3.43
N GLY A 60 -3.05 7.48 -4.32
CA GLY A 60 -2.17 7.90 -5.42
C GLY A 60 -0.80 8.40 -4.94
N LEU A 61 -0.49 8.31 -3.65
CA LEU A 61 0.80 8.66 -3.08
C LEU A 61 1.80 7.51 -3.21
N VAL A 62 3.08 7.85 -3.18
CA VAL A 62 4.20 6.92 -3.28
C VAL A 62 4.69 6.49 -1.90
N ILE A 63 5.30 5.30 -1.83
CA ILE A 63 6.07 4.94 -0.64
C ILE A 63 7.36 5.76 -0.59
N ASP A 64 7.68 6.29 0.58
CA ASP A 64 8.83 7.17 0.78
C ASP A 64 9.51 6.84 2.11
N VAL A 65 10.84 6.97 2.14
CA VAL A 65 11.61 6.97 3.39
C VAL A 65 11.71 8.41 3.85
N LEU A 66 10.92 8.75 4.87
CA LEU A 66 10.82 10.12 5.37
C LEU A 66 12.21 10.70 5.68
N ASP A 67 12.44 11.91 5.19
CA ASP A 67 13.71 12.66 5.30
C ASP A 67 14.93 11.96 4.69
N GLY A 68 14.72 11.00 3.78
CA GLY A 68 15.80 10.34 3.04
C GLY A 68 16.69 11.37 2.33
N LYS A 69 17.97 11.42 2.75
CA LYS A 69 19.03 12.18 2.07
C LYS A 69 19.60 11.41 0.89
#